data_AF-A0A359B057-F1
#
_entry.id   AF-A0A359B057-F1
#
_cell.length_a   1.000
_cell.length_b   1.000
_cell.length_c   1.000
_cell.angle_alpha   90.00
_cell.angle_beta   90.00
_cell.angle_gamma   90.00
#
_symmetry.space_group_name_H-M   'P 1'
#
loop_
_entity.id
_entity.type
_entity.pdbx_description
1 polymer ?
#
loop_
_entity_poly.entity_id
_entity_poly.type
_entity_poly.pdbx_seq_one_letter_code
_entity_poly.pdbx_strand_id
1 'polypeptide(L)'
;MAVYLSAIIAFSVLILATDVWFYVKMKKHGVRPWLRKAWFLPGILFILTFIYLRYSIIHNESFQYLSRVTWIFVAFALLYTPKILYILFYYLNYAFNKIFRRQGRVFRFVGVGFALIFTIIFVYGVFVTRDAFYLKEQVIEVEGLPEGFDGYRIALFADFHLGNWDRRYGIMKPIATMINQSNPDIIVFAGDMVNNYHQETYGWEPYFRQLSSRKGNFAVLGNHDYGDYTQWKSATAKEQNFEQIKKNIRDMGFRLLLNEHV
;
A
#
# COMPACT_ATOMS: atom_id res chain seq x y z
N MET A 1 7.49 -11.20 17.25
CA MET A 1 7.18 -10.20 18.31
C MET A 1 8.28 -9.14 18.49
N ALA A 2 9.58 -9.50 18.51
CA ALA A 2 10.69 -8.54 18.69
C ALA A 2 10.85 -7.51 17.55
N VAL A 3 10.54 -7.90 16.31
CA VAL A 3 10.73 -7.07 15.09
C VAL A 3 9.91 -5.77 15.12
N TYR A 4 8.72 -5.79 15.71
CA TYR A 4 7.86 -4.59 15.75
C TYR A 4 8.31 -3.57 16.80
N LEU A 5 8.89 -4.03 17.92
CA LEU A 5 9.38 -3.13 18.96
C LEU A 5 10.65 -2.41 18.51
N SER A 6 11.59 -3.12 17.87
CA SER A 6 12.81 -2.50 17.32
C SER A 6 12.48 -1.47 16.24
N ALA A 7 11.49 -1.74 15.38
CA ALA A 7 11.03 -0.78 14.38
C ALA A 7 10.46 0.50 15.02
N ILE A 8 9.60 0.37 16.05
CA ILE A 8 9.04 1.54 16.75
C ILE A 8 10.12 2.37 17.42
N ILE A 9 11.09 1.70 18.07
CA ILE A 9 12.24 2.39 18.68
C ILE A 9 13.05 3.11 17.60
N ALA A 10 13.37 2.44 16.48
CA ALA A 10 14.12 3.03 15.38
C ALA A 10 13.41 4.26 14.78
N PHE A 11 12.11 4.16 14.50
CA PHE A 11 11.32 5.30 14.02
C PHE A 11 11.24 6.43 15.05
N SER A 12 11.08 6.12 16.33
CA SER A 12 11.05 7.12 17.41
C SER A 12 12.39 7.86 17.52
N VAL A 13 13.51 7.14 17.44
CA VAL A 13 14.86 7.73 17.42
C VAL A 13 15.04 8.61 16.19
N LEU A 14 14.61 8.17 15.01
CA LEU A 14 14.68 8.95 13.77
C LEU A 14 13.86 10.25 13.88
N ILE A 15 12.64 10.17 14.39
CA ILE A 15 11.76 11.33 14.65
C ILE A 15 12.46 12.32 15.57
N LEU A 16 12.90 11.86 16.75
CA LEU A 16 13.50 12.72 17.75
C LEU A 16 14.81 13.34 17.26
N ALA A 17 15.67 12.55 16.60
CA ALA A 17 16.93 13.05 16.06
C ALA A 17 16.71 14.16 15.03
N THR A 18 15.75 13.97 14.11
CA THR A 18 15.43 14.97 13.09
C THR A 18 14.80 16.22 13.69
N ASP A 19 13.83 16.07 14.61
CA ASP A 19 13.16 17.21 15.23
C ASP A 19 14.08 18.01 16.16
N VAL A 20 14.94 17.34 16.94
CA VAL A 20 15.95 18.01 17.77
C VAL A 20 16.94 18.78 16.89
N TRP A 21 17.36 18.22 15.75
CA TRP A 21 18.25 18.91 14.84
C TRP A 21 17.63 20.23 14.34
N PHE A 22 16.38 20.20 13.89
CA PHE A 22 15.67 21.41 13.46
C PHE A 22 15.42 22.38 14.62
N TYR A 23 15.10 21.87 15.81
CA TYR A 23 14.96 22.68 17.03
C TYR A 23 16.22 23.51 17.33
N VAL A 24 17.40 22.89 17.27
CA VAL A 24 18.68 23.58 17.48
C VAL A 24 18.90 24.67 16.42
N LYS A 25 18.55 24.42 15.15
CA LYS A 25 18.64 25.43 14.08
C LYS A 25 17.67 26.58 14.30
N MET A 26 16.41 26.29 14.64
CA MET A 26 15.41 27.32 14.93
C MET A 26 15.81 28.19 16.13
N LYS A 27 16.40 27.59 17.18
CA LYS A 27 16.96 28.33 18.32
C LYS A 27 18.08 29.27 17.86
N LYS A 28 19.01 28.80 17.02
CA LYS A 28 20.09 29.61 16.46
C LYS A 28 19.58 30.79 15.61
N HIS A 29 18.48 30.61 14.89
CA HIS A 29 17.89 31.63 14.03
C HIS A 29 16.83 32.51 14.73
N GLY A 30 16.73 32.47 16.07
CA GLY A 30 15.86 33.37 16.81
C GLY A 30 14.35 33.09 16.66
N VAL A 31 13.95 31.89 16.22
CA VAL A 31 12.53 31.52 16.11
C VAL A 31 11.85 31.58 17.49
N ARG A 32 10.62 32.10 17.54
CA ARG A 32 9.84 32.31 18.77
C ARG A 32 9.75 31.02 19.62
N PRO A 33 9.85 31.11 20.97
CA PRO A 33 9.88 29.93 21.84
C PRO A 33 8.73 28.94 21.65
N TRP A 34 7.51 29.43 21.46
CA TRP A 34 6.33 28.58 21.30
C TRP A 34 6.35 27.81 19.97
N LEU A 35 6.81 28.41 18.87
CA LEU A 35 6.97 27.74 17.58
C LEU A 35 7.99 26.59 17.65
N ARG A 36 9.08 26.80 18.40
CA ARG A 36 10.10 25.77 18.63
C ARG A 36 9.54 24.58 19.42
N LYS A 37 8.63 24.84 20.38
CA LYS A 37 7.94 23.77 21.14
C LYS A 37 6.91 23.06 20.27
N ALA A 38 6.11 23.81 19.51
CA ALA A 38 5.11 23.28 18.60
C ALA A 38 5.71 22.38 17.50
N TRP A 39 6.97 22.58 17.13
CA TRP A 39 7.69 21.74 16.17
C TRP A 39 7.73 20.25 16.53
N PHE A 40 7.74 19.91 17.83
CA PHE A 40 7.72 18.52 18.28
C PHE A 40 6.35 17.86 18.20
N LEU A 41 5.28 18.64 17.98
CA LEU A 41 3.91 18.11 18.01
C LEU A 41 3.70 16.98 16.98
N PRO A 42 4.08 17.11 15.70
CA PRO A 42 3.94 16.01 14.75
C PRO A 42 4.73 14.77 15.18
N GLY A 43 5.96 14.93 15.69
CA GLY A 43 6.77 13.81 16.16
C GLY A 43 6.18 13.07 17.35
N ILE A 44 5.68 13.81 18.35
CA ILE A 44 4.96 13.23 19.49
C ILE A 44 3.72 12.47 19.01
N LEU A 45 2.93 13.07 18.11
CA LEU A 45 1.74 12.41 17.56
C LEU A 45 2.09 11.12 16.81
N PHE A 46 3.16 11.09 16.01
CA PHE A 46 3.58 9.85 15.35
C PHE A 46 4.04 8.78 16.33
N ILE A 47 4.83 9.13 17.35
CA ILE A 47 5.28 8.16 18.36
C ILE A 47 4.08 7.57 19.10
N LEU A 48 3.15 8.42 19.56
CA LEU A 48 1.90 7.98 20.20
C LEU A 48 1.07 7.10 19.26
N THR A 49 0.99 7.49 17.98
CA THR A 49 0.29 6.71 16.96
C THR A 49 0.95 5.35 16.77
N PHE A 50 2.28 5.23 16.66
CA PHE A 50 2.94 3.94 16.52
C PHE A 50 2.78 3.04 17.75
N ILE A 51 2.73 3.61 18.96
CA ILE A 51 2.42 2.87 20.20
C ILE A 51 0.98 2.37 20.16
N TYR A 52 0.03 3.25 19.84
CA TYR A 52 -1.38 2.89 19.65
C TYR A 52 -1.52 1.80 18.59
N LEU A 53 -0.81 1.95 17.47
CA LEU A 53 -0.86 0.99 16.38
C LEU A 53 -0.41 -0.40 16.87
N ARG A 54 0.75 -0.48 17.54
CA ARG A 54 1.22 -1.73 18.14
C ARG A 54 0.16 -2.35 19.05
N TYR A 55 -0.44 -1.55 19.93
CA TYR A 55 -1.48 -2.03 20.84
C TYR A 55 -2.70 -2.58 20.05
N SER A 56 -3.16 -1.85 19.04
CA SER A 56 -4.30 -2.27 18.22
C SER A 56 -4.02 -3.52 17.38
N ILE A 57 -2.83 -3.70 16.80
CA ILE A 57 -2.47 -4.92 16.05
C ILE A 57 -2.60 -6.17 16.94
N ILE A 58 -2.27 -6.04 18.23
CA ILE A 58 -2.33 -7.16 19.17
C ILE A 58 -3.77 -7.50 19.57
N HIS A 59 -4.69 -6.53 19.55
CA HIS A 59 -6.02 -6.68 20.15
C HIS A 59 -7.19 -6.55 19.16
N ASN A 60 -6.95 -6.19 17.90
CA ASN A 60 -8.01 -5.87 16.95
C ASN A 60 -7.83 -6.65 15.64
N GLU A 61 -8.88 -7.37 15.24
CA GLU A 61 -8.93 -8.21 14.03
C GLU A 61 -9.55 -7.45 12.83
N SER A 62 -9.77 -6.13 12.93
CA SER A 62 -10.43 -5.36 11.87
C SER A 62 -9.51 -5.06 10.70
N PHE A 63 -9.86 -5.49 9.48
CA PHE A 63 -9.13 -5.15 8.25
C PHE A 63 -9.02 -3.63 7.99
N GLN A 64 -9.99 -2.83 8.44
CA GLN A 64 -9.96 -1.36 8.26
C GLN A 64 -8.76 -0.71 8.95
N TYR A 65 -8.24 -1.39 9.97
CA TYR A 65 -7.05 -0.95 10.67
C TYR A 65 -5.82 -0.93 9.75
N LEU A 66 -5.66 -1.92 8.85
CA LEU A 66 -4.53 -1.99 7.92
C LEU A 66 -4.53 -0.80 6.95
N SER A 67 -5.69 -0.42 6.41
CA SER A 67 -5.81 0.77 5.55
C SER A 67 -5.41 2.06 6.29
N ARG A 68 -5.82 2.22 7.56
CA ARG A 68 -5.44 3.38 8.39
C ARG A 68 -3.94 3.44 8.68
N VAL A 69 -3.31 2.29 8.92
CA VAL A 69 -1.85 2.18 9.11
C VAL A 69 -1.10 2.71 7.89
N THR A 70 -1.52 2.33 6.68
CA THR A 70 -0.90 2.80 5.43
C THR A 70 -0.92 4.33 5.33
N TRP A 71 -2.05 4.98 5.67
CA TRP A 71 -2.14 6.45 5.66
C TRP A 71 -1.23 7.12 6.69
N ILE A 72 -1.01 6.50 7.84
CA ILE A 72 -0.06 6.99 8.85
C ILE A 72 1.37 6.92 8.30
N PHE A 73 1.74 5.84 7.62
CA PHE A 73 3.04 5.74 6.97
C PHE A 73 3.22 6.72 5.81
N VAL A 74 2.17 6.98 5.02
CA VAL A 74 2.16 8.02 3.99
C VAL A 74 2.42 9.40 4.60
N ALA A 75 1.70 9.76 5.67
CA ALA A 75 1.89 11.02 6.37
C ALA A 75 3.29 11.12 6.99
N PHE A 76 3.79 10.03 7.57
CA PHE A 76 5.13 9.95 8.12
C PHE A 76 6.20 10.18 7.04
N ALA A 77 6.10 9.48 5.90
CA ALA A 77 7.02 9.64 4.77
C ALA A 77 7.01 11.06 4.22
N LEU A 78 5.82 11.67 4.06
CA LEU A 78 5.68 13.05 3.60
C LEU A 78 6.31 14.08 4.54
N LEU A 79 6.31 13.82 5.86
CA LEU A 79 6.84 14.75 6.85
C LEU A 79 8.33 14.54 7.15
N TYR A 80 8.80 13.29 7.20
CA TYR A 80 10.15 12.97 7.66
C TYR A 80 11.13 12.75 6.52
N THR A 81 10.73 12.22 5.38
CA THR A 81 11.66 12.03 4.26
C THR A 81 12.23 13.36 3.75
N PRO A 82 11.44 14.43 3.52
CA PRO A 82 11.98 15.74 3.16
C PRO A 82 12.94 16.33 4.22
N LYS A 83 12.64 16.15 5.51
CA LYS A 83 13.51 16.58 6.63
C LYS A 83 14.85 15.85 6.58
N ILE A 84 14.83 14.53 6.41
CA ILE A 84 16.02 13.68 6.36
C ILE A 84 16.86 14.03 5.13
N LEU A 85 16.24 14.17 3.95
CA LEU A 85 16.91 14.60 2.72
C LEU A 85 17.60 15.95 2.93
N TYR A 86 16.89 16.94 3.49
CA TYR A 86 17.49 18.24 3.77
C TYR A 86 18.69 18.16 4.73
N ILE A 87 18.58 17.37 5.82
CA ILE A 87 19.67 17.17 6.78
C ILE A 87 20.88 16.52 6.09
N LEU A 88 20.66 15.48 5.28
CA LEU A 88 21.71 14.81 4.51
C LEU A 88 22.45 15.81 3.63
N PHE A 89 21.72 16.55 2.79
CA PHE A 89 22.31 17.55 1.89
C PHE A 89 22.97 18.72 2.64
N TYR A 90 22.47 19.08 3.82
CA TYR A 90 23.12 20.05 4.69
C TYR A 90 24.52 19.57 5.10
N TYR A 91 24.66 18.31 5.50
CA TYR A 91 25.96 17.75 5.89
C TYR A 91 26.87 17.47 4.70
N LEU A 92 26.33 17.10 3.54
CA LEU A 92 27.09 17.04 2.29
C LEU A 92 27.66 18.42 1.93
N ASN A 93 26.86 19.49 2.05
CA ASN A 93 27.33 20.85 1.84
C ASN A 93 28.45 21.22 2.83
N TYR A 94 28.31 20.82 4.09
CA TYR A 94 29.31 21.09 5.12
C TYR A 94 30.63 20.36 4.81
N ALA A 95 30.57 19.08 4.48
CA ALA A 95 31.74 18.28 4.11
C ALA A 95 32.43 18.85 2.86
N PHE A 96 31.67 19.18 1.82
CA PHE A 96 32.20 19.79 0.60
C PHE A 96 32.93 21.12 0.88
N ASN A 97 32.30 22.01 1.64
CA ASN A 97 32.90 23.28 2.01
C ASN A 97 34.19 23.09 2.83
N LYS A 98 34.23 22.09 3.72
CA LYS A 98 35.41 21.77 4.52
C LYS A 98 36.56 21.22 3.67
N ILE A 99 36.27 20.29 2.75
CA ILE A 99 37.27 19.64 1.88
C ILE A 99 37.86 20.62 0.88
N PHE A 100 37.01 21.39 0.20
CA PHE A 100 37.42 22.30 -0.88
C PHE A 100 37.65 23.74 -0.41
N ARG A 101 37.60 24.00 0.91
CA ARG A 101 37.74 25.33 1.52
C ARG A 101 36.82 26.40 0.88
N ARG A 102 35.61 26.00 0.50
CA ARG A 102 34.59 26.87 -0.08
C ARG A 102 33.56 27.28 0.98
N GLN A 103 32.82 28.36 0.72
CA GLN A 103 31.70 28.80 1.58
C GLN A 103 30.35 28.80 0.83
N GLY A 104 30.14 27.78 0.00
CA GLY A 104 28.94 27.67 -0.82
C GLY A 104 27.72 27.14 -0.08
N ARG A 105 26.54 27.31 -0.69
CA ARG A 105 25.26 26.71 -0.24
C ARG A 105 24.62 25.82 -1.30
N VAL A 106 25.36 25.46 -2.36
CA VAL A 106 24.85 24.74 -3.53
C VAL A 106 24.12 23.47 -3.12
N PHE A 107 24.77 22.60 -2.33
CA PHE A 107 24.15 21.33 -1.91
C PHE A 107 22.93 21.53 -1.01
N ARG A 108 22.84 22.64 -0.25
CA ARG A 108 21.62 22.94 0.52
C ARG A 108 20.45 23.25 -0.39
N PHE A 109 20.65 24.08 -1.42
CA PHE A 109 19.61 24.39 -2.39
C PHE A 109 19.20 23.16 -3.21
N VAL A 110 20.18 22.36 -3.63
CA VAL A 110 19.93 21.05 -4.26
C VAL A 110 19.09 20.17 -3.33
N GLY A 111 19.45 20.07 -2.05
CA GLY A 111 18.68 19.29 -1.07
C GLY A 111 17.24 19.74 -0.89
N VAL A 112 16.99 21.06 -0.88
CA VAL A 112 15.62 21.60 -0.87
C VAL A 112 14.88 21.22 -2.16
N GLY A 113 15.53 21.34 -3.32
CA GLY A 113 14.96 20.92 -4.60
C GLY A 113 14.58 19.44 -4.62
N PHE A 114 15.48 18.55 -4.19
CA PHE A 114 15.19 17.11 -4.08
C PHE A 114 14.07 16.80 -3.10
N ALA A 115 14.05 17.46 -1.94
CA ALA A 115 12.98 17.29 -0.96
C ALA A 115 11.61 17.70 -1.55
N LEU A 116 11.54 18.81 -2.28
CA LEU A 116 10.32 19.27 -2.95
C LEU A 116 9.89 18.32 -4.07
N ILE A 117 10.81 17.91 -4.94
CA ILE A 117 10.54 16.96 -6.02
C ILE A 117 10.02 15.64 -5.45
N PHE A 118 10.66 15.12 -4.39
CA PHE A 118 10.19 13.92 -3.69
C PHE A 118 8.77 14.11 -3.18
N THR A 119 8.48 15.21 -2.48
CA THR A 119 7.12 15.48 -1.97
C THR A 119 6.09 15.53 -3.11
N ILE A 120 6.40 16.22 -4.21
CA ILE A 120 5.48 16.33 -5.36
C ILE A 120 5.23 14.95 -5.99
N ILE A 121 6.28 14.20 -6.30
CA ILE A 121 6.15 12.87 -6.90
C ILE A 121 5.40 11.92 -5.97
N PHE A 122 5.69 11.96 -4.66
CA PHE A 122 5.04 11.09 -3.68
C PHE A 122 3.56 11.43 -3.51
N VAL A 123 3.21 12.71 -3.39
CA VAL A 123 1.80 13.16 -3.34
C VAL A 123 1.08 12.76 -4.64
N TYR A 124 1.69 13.01 -5.80
CA TYR A 124 1.12 12.60 -7.08
C TYR A 124 0.89 11.08 -7.15
N GLY A 125 1.86 10.28 -6.68
CA GLY A 125 1.74 8.83 -6.63
C GLY A 125 0.58 8.35 -5.76
N VAL A 126 0.45 8.92 -4.56
CA VAL A 126 -0.58 8.54 -3.57
C VAL A 126 -2.00 8.91 -4.03
N PHE A 127 -2.16 10.09 -4.64
CA PHE A 127 -3.50 10.65 -4.92
C PHE A 127 -3.93 10.53 -6.38
N VAL A 128 -3.00 10.41 -7.33
CA VAL A 128 -3.32 10.35 -8.76
C VAL A 128 -3.07 8.96 -9.32
N THR A 129 -1.86 8.42 -9.20
CA THR A 129 -1.53 7.16 -9.89
C THR A 129 -2.12 5.92 -9.24
N ARG A 130 -2.40 5.96 -7.93
CA ARG A 130 -2.96 4.82 -7.18
C ARG A 130 -4.24 4.25 -7.80
N ASP A 131 -5.11 5.12 -8.30
CA ASP A 131 -6.41 4.73 -8.84
C ASP A 131 -6.40 4.76 -10.40
N ALA A 132 -5.22 4.90 -11.02
CA ALA A 132 -5.03 5.01 -12.47
C ALA A 132 -4.79 3.63 -13.12
N PHE A 133 -5.81 2.78 -13.10
CA PHE A 133 -5.75 1.48 -13.75
C PHE A 133 -5.63 1.61 -15.27
N TYR A 134 -4.92 0.67 -15.88
CA TYR A 134 -4.79 0.55 -17.32
C TYR A 134 -4.84 -0.92 -17.74
N LEU A 135 -5.28 -1.18 -18.96
CA LEU A 135 -5.23 -2.50 -19.56
C LEU A 135 -3.87 -2.67 -20.24
N LYS A 136 -3.13 -3.72 -19.86
CA LYS A 136 -1.92 -4.15 -20.56
C LYS A 136 -2.25 -5.35 -21.43
N GLU A 137 -2.18 -5.19 -22.74
CA GLU A 137 -2.34 -6.29 -23.69
C GLU A 137 -0.98 -6.93 -23.98
N GLN A 138 -0.91 -8.25 -23.91
CA GLN A 138 0.28 -9.04 -24.20
C GLN A 138 -0.13 -10.25 -25.03
N VAL A 139 0.49 -10.41 -26.20
CA VAL A 139 0.37 -11.62 -27.01
C VAL A 139 1.38 -12.64 -26.49
N ILE A 140 0.91 -13.86 -26.25
CA ILE A 140 1.73 -15.01 -25.85
C ILE A 140 1.62 -16.06 -26.94
N GLU A 141 2.74 -16.34 -27.61
CA GLU A 141 2.83 -17.38 -28.62
C GLU A 141 3.14 -18.72 -27.96
N VAL A 142 2.33 -19.73 -28.26
CA VAL A 142 2.47 -21.08 -27.71
C VAL A 142 2.65 -22.05 -28.86
N GLU A 143 3.81 -22.72 -28.92
CA GLU A 143 4.09 -23.72 -29.93
C GLU A 143 3.13 -24.91 -29.79
N GLY A 144 2.51 -25.33 -30.90
CA GLY A 144 1.53 -26.41 -30.90
C GLY A 144 0.17 -26.06 -30.30
N LEU A 145 -0.13 -24.76 -30.11
CA LEU A 145 -1.46 -24.32 -29.68
C LEU A 145 -2.52 -24.76 -30.72
N PRO A 146 -3.61 -25.45 -30.32
CA PRO A 146 -4.66 -25.81 -31.26
C PRO A 146 -5.29 -24.56 -31.90
N GLU A 147 -5.61 -24.62 -33.20
CA GLU A 147 -6.18 -23.47 -33.96
C GLU A 147 -7.39 -22.82 -33.28
N GLY A 148 -8.22 -23.59 -32.57
CA GLY A 148 -9.36 -23.06 -31.83
C GLY A 148 -9.02 -22.11 -30.68
N PHE A 149 -7.75 -22.00 -30.30
CA PHE A 149 -7.23 -21.05 -29.31
C PHE A 149 -6.41 -19.92 -29.95
N ASP A 150 -6.27 -19.87 -31.27
CA ASP A 150 -5.68 -18.71 -31.93
C ASP A 150 -6.55 -17.47 -31.68
N GLY A 151 -5.93 -16.38 -31.25
CA GLY A 151 -6.64 -15.17 -30.81
C GLY A 151 -7.45 -15.31 -29.53
N TYR A 152 -7.30 -16.40 -28.75
CA TYR A 152 -8.00 -16.58 -27.48
C TYR A 152 -7.58 -15.52 -26.44
N ARG A 153 -8.57 -14.85 -25.84
CA ARG A 153 -8.34 -13.72 -24.94
C ARG A 153 -8.61 -14.09 -23.49
N ILE A 154 -7.61 -13.93 -22.64
CA ILE A 154 -7.73 -14.11 -21.19
C ILE A 154 -7.56 -12.74 -20.52
N ALA A 155 -8.60 -12.27 -19.84
CA ALA A 155 -8.47 -11.13 -18.95
C ALA A 155 -8.01 -11.63 -17.58
N LEU A 156 -6.80 -11.25 -17.17
CA LEU A 156 -6.18 -11.69 -15.93
C LEU A 156 -5.96 -10.52 -14.98
N PHE A 157 -6.32 -10.70 -13.71
CA PHE A 157 -6.00 -9.78 -12.63
C PHE A 157 -5.89 -10.53 -11.29
N ALA A 158 -5.20 -9.95 -10.31
CA ALA A 158 -4.86 -10.57 -9.03
C ALA A 158 -4.66 -9.50 -7.95
N ASP A 159 -4.36 -9.94 -6.72
CA ASP A 159 -3.86 -9.09 -5.62
C ASP A 159 -4.74 -7.87 -5.33
N PHE A 160 -6.06 -8.05 -5.42
CA PHE A 160 -7.00 -6.94 -5.26
C PHE A 160 -7.04 -6.45 -3.80
N HIS A 161 -6.81 -7.35 -2.84
CA HIS A 161 -6.75 -7.06 -1.40
C HIS A 161 -7.85 -6.10 -0.94
N LEU A 162 -9.11 -6.54 -0.99
CA LEU A 162 -10.31 -5.71 -0.82
C LEU A 162 -10.29 -4.82 0.43
N GLY A 163 -9.62 -5.24 1.52
CA GLY A 163 -9.45 -4.43 2.72
C GLY A 163 -8.69 -3.11 2.53
N ASN A 164 -7.82 -3.00 1.53
CA ASN A 164 -7.04 -1.78 1.26
C ASN A 164 -7.89 -0.63 0.69
N TRP A 165 -9.04 -0.96 0.11
CA TRP A 165 -9.92 0.00 -0.53
C TRP A 165 -10.92 0.65 0.43
N ASP A 166 -10.98 0.21 1.69
CA ASP A 166 -11.90 0.75 2.71
C ASP A 166 -13.33 0.97 2.19
N ARG A 167 -13.87 -0.03 1.49
CA ARG A 167 -15.21 -0.01 0.89
C ARG A 167 -15.43 1.09 -0.18
N ARG A 168 -14.37 1.58 -0.82
CA ARG A 168 -14.44 2.42 -2.04
C ARG A 168 -14.86 1.59 -3.26
N TYR A 169 -16.05 0.99 -3.21
CA TYR A 169 -16.53 0.04 -4.21
C TYR A 169 -16.55 0.57 -5.65
N GLY A 170 -16.76 1.88 -5.82
CA GLY A 170 -16.78 2.54 -7.12
C GLY A 170 -15.48 2.38 -7.92
N ILE A 171 -14.37 1.98 -7.28
CA ILE A 171 -13.11 1.65 -7.94
C ILE A 171 -13.25 0.52 -8.97
N MET A 172 -14.22 -0.38 -8.77
CA MET A 172 -14.43 -1.52 -9.67
C MET A 172 -15.05 -1.10 -11.00
N LYS A 173 -15.76 0.04 -11.08
CA LYS A 173 -16.42 0.50 -12.30
C LYS A 173 -15.43 0.69 -13.48
N PRO A 174 -14.34 1.48 -13.35
CA PRO A 174 -13.36 1.61 -14.44
C PRO A 174 -12.69 0.27 -14.77
N ILE A 175 -12.41 -0.57 -13.77
CA ILE A 175 -11.79 -1.90 -13.95
C ILE A 175 -12.69 -2.81 -14.79
N ALA A 176 -13.94 -2.98 -14.38
CA ALA A 176 -14.93 -3.78 -15.10
C ALA A 176 -15.17 -3.25 -16.51
N THR A 177 -15.18 -1.93 -16.69
CA THR A 177 -15.31 -1.32 -18.02
C THR A 177 -14.17 -1.74 -18.94
N MET A 178 -12.92 -1.63 -18.51
CA MET A 178 -11.75 -2.04 -19.31
C MET A 178 -11.75 -3.53 -19.61
N ILE A 179 -12.01 -4.37 -18.60
CA ILE A 179 -12.07 -5.83 -18.77
C ILE A 179 -13.16 -6.21 -19.78
N ASN A 180 -14.39 -5.71 -19.60
CA ASN A 180 -15.51 -6.08 -20.48
C ASN A 180 -15.29 -5.58 -21.91
N GLN A 181 -14.73 -4.38 -22.11
CA GLN A 181 -14.41 -3.85 -23.43
C GLN A 181 -13.34 -4.66 -24.16
N SER A 182 -12.45 -5.35 -23.44
CA SER A 182 -11.48 -6.27 -24.04
C SER A 182 -12.13 -7.54 -24.63
N ASN A 183 -13.42 -7.76 -24.41
CA ASN A 183 -14.20 -8.92 -24.88
C ASN A 183 -13.48 -10.27 -24.64
N PRO A 184 -13.10 -10.59 -23.39
CA PRO A 184 -12.32 -11.78 -23.11
C PRO A 184 -13.14 -13.05 -23.30
N ASP A 185 -12.48 -14.14 -23.69
CA ASP A 185 -13.09 -15.46 -23.70
C ASP A 185 -13.32 -15.94 -22.27
N ILE A 186 -12.33 -15.74 -21.38
CA ILE A 186 -12.47 -16.00 -19.94
C ILE A 186 -11.86 -14.87 -19.12
N ILE A 187 -12.36 -14.73 -17.88
CA ILE A 187 -11.73 -13.90 -16.87
C ILE A 187 -11.09 -14.80 -15.82
N VAL A 188 -9.86 -14.49 -15.42
CA VAL A 188 -9.12 -15.22 -14.38
C VAL A 188 -8.73 -14.25 -13.27
N PHE A 189 -9.24 -14.52 -12.06
CA PHE A 189 -8.76 -13.89 -10.83
C PHE A 189 -7.67 -14.76 -10.19
N ALA A 190 -6.42 -14.33 -10.28
CA ALA A 190 -5.25 -15.15 -9.91
C ALA A 190 -4.85 -15.02 -8.43
N GLY A 191 -5.83 -14.91 -7.53
CA GLY A 191 -5.64 -14.95 -6.08
C GLY A 191 -5.51 -13.59 -5.40
N ASP A 192 -5.42 -13.64 -4.08
CA ASP A 192 -5.28 -12.50 -3.16
C ASP A 192 -6.46 -11.52 -3.23
N MET A 193 -7.66 -12.08 -3.07
CA MET A 193 -8.90 -11.31 -2.98
C MET A 193 -8.93 -10.49 -1.68
N VAL A 194 -8.50 -11.08 -0.57
CA VAL A 194 -8.46 -10.42 0.74
C VAL A 194 -7.04 -10.24 1.24
N ASN A 195 -6.85 -9.47 2.31
CA ASN A 195 -5.59 -9.42 3.03
C ASN A 195 -5.49 -10.59 4.02
N ASN A 196 -6.55 -10.81 4.80
CA ASN A 196 -6.64 -11.93 5.75
C ASN A 196 -8.08 -12.37 6.06
N TYR A 197 -9.05 -11.46 5.95
CA TYR A 197 -10.36 -11.60 6.57
C TYR A 197 -11.49 -11.59 5.54
N HIS A 198 -12.41 -12.55 5.63
CA HIS A 198 -13.57 -12.63 4.75
C HIS A 198 -14.44 -11.37 4.77
N GLN A 199 -14.51 -10.63 5.89
CA GLN A 199 -15.31 -9.41 6.01
C GLN A 199 -14.85 -8.29 5.06
N GLU A 200 -13.63 -8.38 4.53
CA GLU A 200 -13.11 -7.48 3.49
C GLU A 200 -13.96 -7.52 2.21
N THR A 201 -14.60 -8.67 1.96
CA THR A 201 -15.45 -8.89 0.77
C THR A 201 -16.85 -8.30 0.87
N TYR A 202 -17.27 -7.84 2.05
CA TYR A 202 -18.65 -7.40 2.27
C TYR A 202 -19.01 -6.19 1.39
N GLY A 203 -20.06 -6.37 0.59
CA GLY A 203 -20.59 -5.35 -0.33
C GLY A 203 -19.91 -5.31 -1.70
N TRP A 204 -18.89 -6.13 -1.96
CA TRP A 204 -18.19 -6.15 -3.26
C TRP A 204 -18.87 -7.00 -4.32
N GLU A 205 -19.71 -7.97 -3.93
CA GLU A 205 -20.41 -8.87 -4.85
C GLU A 205 -21.10 -8.16 -6.03
N PRO A 206 -21.93 -7.11 -5.85
CA PRO A 206 -22.61 -6.45 -6.96
C PRO A 206 -21.67 -5.81 -7.98
N TYR A 207 -20.42 -5.55 -7.60
CA TYR A 207 -19.42 -4.90 -8.44
C TYR A 207 -18.63 -5.92 -9.25
N PHE A 208 -18.25 -7.05 -8.65
CA PHE A 208 -17.59 -8.14 -9.36
C PHE A 208 -18.52 -8.87 -10.33
N ARG A 209 -19.82 -8.98 -10.00
CA ARG A 209 -20.83 -9.56 -10.89
C ARG A 209 -21.06 -8.78 -12.19
N GLN A 210 -20.50 -7.57 -12.31
CA GLN A 210 -20.53 -6.79 -13.56
C GLN A 210 -19.48 -7.27 -14.57
N LEU A 211 -18.54 -8.12 -14.16
CA LEU A 211 -17.53 -8.71 -15.04
C LEU A 211 -18.17 -9.71 -16.00
N SER A 212 -17.89 -9.53 -17.29
CA SER A 212 -18.48 -10.32 -18.37
C SER A 212 -17.39 -10.92 -19.26
N SER A 213 -17.52 -12.22 -19.53
CA SER A 213 -16.69 -12.98 -20.45
C SER A 213 -17.57 -13.92 -21.26
N ARG A 214 -17.03 -14.47 -22.36
CA ARG A 214 -17.80 -15.34 -23.25
C ARG A 214 -18.02 -16.74 -22.69
N LYS A 215 -17.03 -17.27 -21.95
CA LYS A 215 -16.98 -18.68 -21.52
C LYS A 215 -16.95 -18.85 -20.00
N GLY A 216 -16.75 -17.79 -19.22
CA GLY A 216 -16.87 -17.82 -17.77
C GLY A 216 -15.73 -17.16 -17.01
N ASN A 217 -15.96 -16.97 -15.72
CA ASN A 217 -15.05 -16.31 -14.80
C ASN A 217 -14.51 -17.35 -13.81
N PHE A 218 -13.19 -17.44 -13.69
CA PHE A 218 -12.49 -18.41 -12.85
C PHE A 218 -11.64 -17.70 -11.82
N ALA A 219 -11.47 -18.32 -10.66
CA ALA A 219 -10.59 -17.82 -9.62
C ALA A 219 -9.74 -18.95 -9.05
N VAL A 220 -8.55 -18.62 -8.58
CA VAL A 220 -7.74 -19.45 -7.70
C VAL A 220 -7.47 -18.69 -6.40
N LEU A 221 -7.02 -19.40 -5.36
CA LEU A 221 -6.62 -18.77 -4.10
C LEU A 221 -5.19 -18.26 -4.20
N GLY A 222 -4.93 -17.10 -3.62
CA GLY A 222 -3.57 -16.61 -3.35
C GLY A 222 -3.18 -16.87 -1.90
N ASN A 223 -1.93 -16.56 -1.53
CA ASN A 223 -1.40 -16.81 -0.19
C ASN A 223 -2.12 -16.01 0.90
N HIS A 224 -2.65 -14.81 0.61
CA HIS A 224 -3.40 -14.02 1.58
C HIS A 224 -4.81 -14.58 1.84
N ASP A 225 -5.39 -15.28 0.85
CA ASP A 225 -6.74 -15.86 0.98
C ASP A 225 -6.81 -16.98 2.03
N TYR A 226 -5.67 -17.57 2.43
CA TYR A 226 -5.57 -18.56 3.51
C TYR A 226 -5.62 -17.93 4.92
N GLY A 227 -5.45 -16.60 5.02
CA GLY A 227 -5.46 -15.89 6.30
C GLY A 227 -4.24 -16.18 7.19
N ASP A 228 -3.12 -16.59 6.61
CA ASP A 228 -1.91 -16.99 7.36
C ASP A 228 -1.14 -15.82 7.97
N TYR A 229 -1.42 -14.58 7.55
CA TYR A 229 -0.69 -13.38 7.97
C TYR A 229 -1.34 -12.66 9.15
N THR A 230 -2.22 -13.34 9.89
CA THR A 230 -2.83 -12.81 11.11
C THR A 230 -2.87 -13.83 12.25
N GLN A 231 -3.07 -13.35 13.47
CA GLN A 231 -3.27 -14.19 14.65
C GLN A 231 -4.74 -14.53 14.80
N TRP A 232 -5.04 -15.82 14.93
CA TRP A 232 -6.40 -16.32 15.10
C TRP A 232 -6.64 -16.74 16.54
N LYS A 233 -7.85 -16.47 17.06
CA LYS A 233 -8.29 -16.95 18.39
C LYS A 233 -8.27 -18.47 18.52
N SER A 234 -8.51 -19.18 17.43
CA SER A 234 -8.48 -20.65 17.36
C SER A 234 -8.28 -21.11 15.91
N ALA A 235 -7.85 -22.35 15.72
CA ALA A 235 -7.78 -22.99 14.41
C ALA A 235 -9.17 -23.03 13.73
N THR A 236 -10.23 -23.23 14.50
CA THR A 236 -11.62 -23.23 14.00
C THR A 236 -12.02 -21.86 13.45
N ALA A 237 -11.63 -20.76 14.10
CA ALA A 237 -11.94 -19.42 13.61
C ALA A 237 -11.25 -19.13 12.27
N LYS A 238 -9.99 -19.59 12.12
CA LYS A 238 -9.26 -19.53 10.85
C LYS A 238 -9.96 -20.31 9.74
N GLU A 239 -10.36 -21.55 10.04
CA GLU A 239 -11.02 -22.42 9.07
C GLU A 239 -12.36 -21.83 8.62
N GLN A 240 -13.17 -21.31 9.55
CA GLN A 240 -14.43 -20.63 9.25
C GLN A 240 -14.21 -19.41 8.34
N ASN A 241 -13.17 -18.63 8.61
CA ASN A 241 -12.82 -17.49 7.76
C ASN A 241 -12.43 -17.95 6.34
N PHE A 242 -11.62 -19.01 6.24
CA PHE A 242 -11.18 -19.56 4.96
C PHE A 242 -12.35 -20.10 4.13
N GLU A 243 -13.26 -20.88 4.73
CA GLU A 243 -14.47 -21.34 4.07
C GLU A 243 -15.33 -20.18 3.58
N GLN A 244 -15.44 -19.12 4.39
CA GLN A 244 -16.21 -17.94 4.03
C GLN A 244 -15.56 -17.15 2.88
N ILE A 245 -14.22 -17.05 2.81
CA ILE A 245 -13.52 -16.46 1.66
C ILE A 245 -13.85 -17.25 0.39
N LYS A 246 -13.75 -18.58 0.43
CA LYS A 246 -14.08 -19.45 -0.71
C LYS A 246 -15.53 -19.26 -1.16
N LYS A 247 -16.47 -19.15 -0.22
CA LYS A 247 -17.87 -18.85 -0.53
C LYS A 247 -18.02 -17.48 -1.18
N ASN A 248 -17.40 -16.44 -0.62
CA ASN A 248 -17.53 -15.07 -1.11
C ASN A 248 -16.98 -14.91 -2.53
N ILE A 249 -15.87 -15.57 -2.87
CA ILE A 249 -15.34 -15.61 -4.24
C ILE A 249 -16.37 -16.21 -5.21
N ARG A 250 -17.07 -17.28 -4.81
CA ARG A 250 -18.15 -17.87 -5.62
C ARG A 250 -19.34 -16.93 -5.74
N ASP A 251 -19.73 -16.28 -4.66
CA ASP A 251 -20.84 -15.31 -4.65
C ASP A 251 -20.54 -14.10 -5.55
N MET A 252 -19.26 -13.73 -5.72
CA MET A 252 -18.82 -12.69 -6.67
C MET A 252 -18.94 -13.11 -8.15
N GLY A 253 -19.34 -14.36 -8.44
CA GLY A 253 -19.56 -14.85 -9.79
C GLY A 253 -18.39 -15.60 -10.41
N PHE A 254 -17.42 -16.03 -9.60
CA PHE A 254 -16.29 -16.84 -10.07
C PHE A 254 -16.49 -18.32 -9.77
N ARG A 255 -16.09 -19.18 -10.72
CA ARG A 255 -15.82 -20.59 -10.42
C ARG A 255 -14.44 -20.69 -9.76
N LEU A 256 -14.44 -20.90 -8.45
CA LEU A 256 -13.21 -21.13 -7.69
C LEU A 256 -12.67 -22.54 -7.97
N LEU A 257 -11.45 -22.62 -8.52
CA LEU A 257 -10.75 -23.86 -8.82
C LEU A 257 -9.83 -24.25 -7.65
N LEU A 258 -10.00 -25.47 -7.13
CA LEU A 258 -9.23 -25.99 -6.00
C LEU A 258 -8.54 -27.30 -6.39
N ASN A 259 -7.43 -27.21 -7.14
CA ASN A 259 -6.81 -28.35 -7.82
C ASN A 259 -7.78 -29.07 -8.77
N GLU A 260 -8.62 -28.30 -9.45
CA GLU A 260 -9.66 -28.75 -10.38
C GLU A 260 -9.37 -28.25 -11.80
N HIS A 261 -9.91 -28.95 -12.81
CA HIS A 261 -9.91 -28.52 -14.22
C HIS A 261 -11.35 -28.51 -14.77
N VAL A 262 -11.55 -27.88 -15.93
CA VAL A 262 -12.85 -27.69 -16.59
C VAL A 262 -12.76 -28.09 -18.04
#